data_AF-A0A4Q0P8P7-F1
#
_entry.id   AF-A0A4Q0P8P7-F1
#
_cell.length_a   1.000
_cell.length_b   1.000
_cell.length_c   1.000
_cell.angle_alpha   90.00
_cell.angle_beta   90.00
_cell.angle_gamma   90.00
#
_symmetry.space_group_name_H-M   'P 1'
#
loop_
_entity.id
_entity.type
_entity.pdbx_description
1 polymer ?
#
loop_
_entity_poly.entity_id
_entity_poly.type
_entity_poly.pdbx_seq_one_letter_code
_entity_poly.pdbx_strand_id
1 'polypeptide(L)'
;MILAIPIASAHTDSFPKLAASLGVFFAIICVFLFIYFIHTVSQSIHINYVLSQVFIRTEKNMLKQHEIHRDFRIPAGDAPYKNRFSLGKAGYLHQPEFDKLLTFCQKESIELCLLPFPGQFINREEVLFTYKGDLSREVLQQLSGYFAVDHEVPLSVPETGFKHLVEVAVKAMSPAINDPGTAKSALDYFAQLLELRNAYPYYAYDTLKISQEVTRSLVSQQKLLKYCFTELEPYLKDDPLLMDYLQHIKHRNDLAD
;
A
#
# COMPACT_ATOMS: atom_id res chain seq x y z
N MET A 1 -46.65 -13.65 -1.97
CA MET A 1 -47.07 -14.75 -2.87
C MET A 1 -48.06 -15.70 -2.18
N ILE A 2 -49.05 -15.18 -1.42
CA ILE A 2 -50.09 -15.97 -0.72
C ILE A 2 -51.49 -15.67 -1.30
N LEU A 3 -51.59 -14.75 -2.27
CA LEU A 3 -52.87 -14.25 -2.80
C LEU A 3 -53.31 -14.86 -4.15
N ALA A 4 -52.64 -15.90 -4.65
CA ALA A 4 -52.98 -16.50 -5.95
C ALA A 4 -53.86 -17.76 -5.88
N ILE A 5 -54.47 -18.06 -4.72
CA ILE A 5 -55.37 -19.21 -4.55
C ILE A 5 -56.61 -18.70 -3.81
N PRO A 6 -57.86 -18.70 -4.34
CA PRO A 6 -58.35 -19.18 -5.64
C PRO A 6 -59.34 -18.21 -6.35
N ILE A 7 -59.10 -17.88 -7.62
CA ILE A 7 -60.17 -17.46 -8.57
C ILE A 7 -60.18 -18.49 -9.70
N ALA A 8 -60.61 -19.70 -9.35
CA ALA A 8 -60.92 -20.75 -10.32
C ALA A 8 -62.08 -21.60 -9.75
N SER A 9 -63.15 -20.92 -9.37
CA SER A 9 -64.44 -21.54 -9.04
C SER A 9 -65.33 -21.44 -10.28
N ALA A 10 -65.03 -22.24 -11.29
CA ALA A 10 -65.99 -22.77 -12.26
C ALA A 10 -65.24 -23.67 -13.25
N HIS A 11 -65.35 -24.99 -13.03
CA HIS A 11 -65.06 -26.07 -13.99
C HIS A 11 -63.65 -26.13 -14.59
N THR A 12 -62.70 -26.76 -13.87
CA THR A 12 -61.62 -27.61 -14.41
C THR A 12 -60.93 -28.38 -13.26
N ASP A 13 -61.15 -29.69 -13.18
CA ASP A 13 -60.79 -30.58 -12.05
C ASP A 13 -59.31 -30.98 -11.96
N SER A 14 -58.36 -30.08 -12.18
CA SER A 14 -56.93 -30.43 -12.04
C SER A 14 -56.10 -29.26 -11.54
N PHE A 15 -56.00 -29.13 -10.21
CA PHE A 15 -55.01 -28.26 -9.57
C PHE A 15 -53.60 -28.69 -10.03
N PRO A 16 -52.81 -27.80 -10.67
CA PRO A 16 -51.52 -28.16 -11.24
C PRO A 16 -50.45 -28.28 -10.15
N LYS A 17 -50.44 -29.42 -9.45
CA LYS A 17 -49.55 -29.70 -8.31
C LYS A 17 -48.06 -29.47 -8.62
N LEU A 18 -47.63 -29.86 -9.82
CA LEU A 18 -46.25 -29.66 -10.28
C LEU A 18 -45.91 -28.18 -10.43
N ALA A 19 -46.81 -27.37 -11.00
CA ALA A 19 -46.58 -25.94 -11.18
C ALA A 19 -46.47 -25.23 -9.81
N ALA A 20 -47.32 -25.59 -8.85
CA ALA A 20 -47.27 -25.05 -7.50
C ALA A 20 -45.95 -25.40 -6.77
N SER A 21 -45.50 -26.67 -6.83
CA SER A 21 -44.23 -27.08 -6.20
C SER A 21 -43.01 -26.42 -6.86
N LEU A 22 -43.02 -26.28 -8.18
CA LEU A 22 -41.93 -25.64 -8.91
C LEU A 22 -41.89 -24.13 -8.63
N GLY A 23 -43.05 -23.49 -8.45
CA GLY A 23 -43.15 -22.10 -8.02
C GLY A 23 -42.56 -21.86 -6.63
N VAL A 24 -42.84 -22.75 -5.66
CA VAL A 24 -42.22 -22.68 -4.33
C VAL A 24 -40.70 -22.89 -4.42
N PHE A 25 -40.25 -23.86 -5.21
CA PHE A 25 -38.82 -24.12 -5.41
C PHE A 25 -38.09 -22.92 -6.02
N PHE A 26 -38.64 -22.31 -7.08
CA PHE A 26 -38.07 -21.10 -7.69
C PHE A 26 -38.15 -19.89 -6.75
N ALA A 27 -39.19 -19.76 -5.93
CA ALA A 27 -39.27 -18.70 -4.93
C ALA A 27 -38.12 -18.81 -3.92
N ILE A 28 -37.82 -20.03 -3.46
CA ILE A 28 -36.68 -20.29 -2.55
C ILE A 28 -35.35 -19.95 -3.25
N ILE A 29 -35.14 -20.40 -4.49
CA ILE A 29 -33.94 -20.05 -5.27
C ILE A 29 -33.80 -18.54 -5.43
N CYS A 30 -34.89 -17.84 -5.74
CA CYS A 30 -34.90 -16.39 -5.91
C CYS A 30 -34.47 -15.67 -4.63
N VAL A 31 -34.95 -16.13 -3.46
CA VAL A 31 -34.50 -15.58 -2.16
C VAL A 31 -33.00 -15.80 -1.95
N PHE A 32 -32.47 -17.00 -2.24
CA PHE A 32 -31.03 -17.26 -2.13
C PHE A 32 -30.20 -16.42 -3.10
N LEU A 33 -30.63 -16.28 -4.35
CA LEU A 33 -30.00 -15.41 -5.34
C LEU A 33 -30.05 -13.94 -4.91
N PHE A 34 -31.16 -13.49 -4.33
CA PHE A 34 -31.30 -12.13 -3.83
C PHE A 34 -30.36 -11.85 -2.63
N ILE A 35 -30.26 -12.78 -1.69
CA ILE A 35 -29.30 -12.68 -0.58
C ILE A 35 -27.86 -12.64 -1.11
N TYR A 36 -27.53 -13.53 -2.07
CA TYR A 36 -26.23 -13.53 -2.74
C TYR A 36 -25.95 -12.20 -3.45
N PHE A 37 -26.95 -11.64 -4.12
CA PHE A 37 -26.85 -10.34 -4.79
C PHE A 37 -26.54 -9.21 -3.81
N ILE A 38 -27.28 -9.12 -2.69
CA ILE A 38 -27.04 -8.10 -1.65
C ILE A 38 -25.64 -8.25 -1.06
N HIS A 39 -25.21 -9.48 -0.78
CA HIS A 39 -23.86 -9.75 -0.27
C HIS A 39 -22.79 -9.27 -1.26
N THR A 40 -22.95 -9.58 -2.54
CA THR A 40 -22.01 -9.20 -3.61
C THR A 40 -21.93 -7.67 -3.76
N VAL A 41 -23.09 -6.99 -3.83
CA VAL A 41 -23.14 -5.52 -3.94
C VAL A 41 -22.50 -4.85 -2.72
N SER A 42 -22.77 -5.35 -1.52
CA SER A 42 -22.20 -4.79 -0.29
C SER A 42 -20.68 -4.97 -0.22
N GLN A 43 -20.16 -6.12 -0.66
CA GLN A 43 -18.73 -6.41 -0.66
C GLN A 43 -17.98 -5.50 -1.64
N SER A 44 -18.52 -5.30 -2.85
CA SER A 44 -17.92 -4.44 -3.87
C SER A 44 -17.82 -2.97 -3.43
N ILE A 45 -18.86 -2.44 -2.77
CA ILE A 45 -18.83 -1.08 -2.20
C ILE A 45 -17.72 -0.95 -1.15
N HIS A 46 -17.55 -1.97 -0.31
CA HIS A 46 -16.51 -1.97 0.73
C HIS A 46 -15.09 -1.98 0.12
N ILE A 47 -14.85 -2.79 -0.92
CA ILE A 47 -13.54 -2.86 -1.59
C ILE A 47 -13.19 -1.52 -2.23
N ASN A 48 -14.10 -0.92 -3.00
CA ASN A 48 -13.88 0.38 -3.63
C ASN A 48 -13.62 1.48 -2.60
N TYR A 49 -14.35 1.46 -1.48
CA TYR A 49 -14.09 2.36 -0.36
C TYR A 49 -12.67 2.16 0.20
N VAL A 50 -12.25 0.93 0.48
CA VAL A 50 -10.90 0.64 0.98
C VAL A 50 -9.82 1.12 0.01
N LEU A 51 -9.96 0.84 -1.29
CA LEU A 51 -9.03 1.31 -2.32
C LEU A 51 -8.92 2.84 -2.31
N SER A 52 -10.05 3.55 -2.24
CA SER A 52 -10.08 5.01 -2.17
C SER A 52 -9.39 5.54 -0.90
N GLN A 53 -9.56 4.88 0.25
CA GLN A 53 -8.91 5.27 1.50
C GLN A 53 -7.40 5.02 1.46
N VAL A 54 -6.96 3.92 0.84
CA VAL A 54 -5.53 3.66 0.60
C VAL A 54 -4.95 4.74 -0.29
N PHE A 55 -5.62 5.11 -1.39
CA PHE A 55 -5.19 6.18 -2.29
C PHE A 55 -5.03 7.52 -1.54
N ILE A 56 -6.11 8.02 -0.92
CA ILE A 56 -6.13 9.33 -0.23
C ILE A 56 -5.07 9.39 0.87
N ARG A 57 -4.92 8.32 1.66
CA ARG A 57 -3.90 8.26 2.72
C ARG A 57 -2.49 8.30 2.13
N THR A 58 -2.26 7.56 1.06
CA THR A 58 -0.93 7.47 0.43
C THR A 58 -0.53 8.79 -0.19
N GLU A 59 -1.45 9.45 -0.91
CA GLU A 59 -1.27 10.81 -1.43
C GLU A 59 -0.93 11.79 -0.29
N LYS A 60 -1.69 11.76 0.81
CA LYS A 60 -1.42 12.60 1.98
C LYS A 60 -0.03 12.33 2.59
N ASN A 61 0.40 11.08 2.65
CA ASN A 61 1.72 10.72 3.17
C ASN A 61 2.84 11.20 2.23
N MET A 62 2.65 11.13 0.92
CA MET A 62 3.59 11.68 -0.06
C MET A 62 3.72 13.19 0.08
N LEU A 63 2.60 13.91 0.26
CA LEU A 63 2.60 15.35 0.50
C LEU A 63 3.40 15.71 1.77
N LYS A 64 3.17 14.99 2.88
CA LYS A 64 3.96 15.17 4.11
C LYS A 64 5.45 14.90 3.89
N GLN A 65 5.78 13.86 3.12
CA GLN A 65 7.17 13.52 2.82
C GLN A 65 7.82 14.58 1.94
N HIS A 66 7.08 15.15 0.97
CA HIS A 66 7.55 16.23 0.13
C HIS A 66 7.90 17.48 0.93
N GLU A 67 7.10 17.85 1.96
CA GLU A 67 7.42 18.97 2.84
C GLU A 67 8.77 18.78 3.56
N ILE A 68 9.07 17.56 4.02
CA ILE A 68 10.35 17.23 4.66
C ILE A 68 11.51 17.28 3.65
N HIS A 69 11.25 16.99 2.38
CA HIS A 69 12.25 16.89 1.32
C HIS A 69 12.31 18.12 0.42
N ARG A 70 11.62 19.22 0.75
CA ARG A 70 11.52 20.39 -0.11
C ARG A 70 12.89 20.92 -0.55
N ASP A 71 13.85 20.96 0.38
CA ASP A 71 15.21 21.46 0.16
C ASP A 71 16.25 20.33 0.13
N PHE A 72 15.88 19.16 -0.40
CA PHE A 72 16.77 18.01 -0.46
C PHE A 72 18.06 18.30 -1.22
N ARG A 73 19.13 17.60 -0.83
CA ARG A 73 20.42 17.61 -1.54
C ARG A 73 20.87 16.18 -1.83
N ILE A 74 21.67 16.03 -2.87
CA ILE A 74 22.31 14.76 -3.19
C ILE A 74 23.58 14.66 -2.33
N PRO A 75 23.77 13.60 -1.52
CA PRO A 75 24.98 13.43 -0.73
C PRO A 75 26.21 13.33 -1.65
N ALA A 76 27.29 14.07 -1.34
CA ALA A 76 28.53 14.08 -2.14
C ALA A 76 29.46 12.88 -1.87
N GLY A 77 28.96 11.81 -1.25
CA GLY A 77 29.73 10.61 -0.89
C GLY A 77 30.10 10.45 0.59
N ASP A 78 29.66 11.35 1.48
CA ASP A 78 30.09 11.40 2.88
C ASP A 78 29.39 10.42 3.85
N ALA A 79 28.67 9.41 3.35
CA ALA A 79 27.93 8.45 4.16
C ALA A 79 28.14 7.01 3.65
N PRO A 80 28.22 5.98 4.53
CA PRO A 80 27.98 6.01 5.98
C PRO A 80 29.22 6.30 6.85
N TYR A 81 29.02 6.87 8.03
CA TYR A 81 30.07 7.16 9.01
C TYR A 81 30.58 5.91 9.74
N LYS A 82 31.73 6.01 10.42
CA LYS A 82 32.37 4.89 11.14
C LYS A 82 31.57 4.42 12.36
N ASN A 83 31.03 5.36 13.14
CA ASN A 83 30.30 5.04 14.36
C ASN A 83 28.87 4.61 14.03
N ARG A 84 28.38 3.58 14.72
CA ARG A 84 27.15 2.85 14.40
C ARG A 84 26.29 2.71 15.64
N PHE A 85 24.98 2.85 15.48
CA PHE A 85 24.01 2.65 16.54
C PHE A 85 22.92 1.65 16.11
N SER A 86 22.63 0.67 16.97
CA SER A 86 21.50 -0.26 16.83
C SER A 86 20.52 -0.06 17.99
N LEU A 87 19.23 -0.28 17.74
CA LEU A 87 18.17 -0.08 18.75
C LEU A 87 17.98 -1.30 19.66
N GLY A 88 18.51 -2.48 19.29
CA GLY A 88 18.28 -3.73 20.03
C GLY A 88 16.84 -4.25 19.91
N LYS A 89 16.09 -3.83 18.88
CA LYS A 89 14.69 -4.22 18.64
C LYS A 89 14.50 -4.76 17.23
N ALA A 90 13.54 -5.67 17.07
CA ALA A 90 13.16 -6.21 15.77
C ALA A 90 11.70 -5.86 15.47
N GLY A 91 11.41 -5.43 14.24
CA GLY A 91 10.08 -4.95 13.84
C GLY A 91 10.16 -3.99 12.66
N TYR A 92 9.02 -3.43 12.25
CA TYR A 92 8.96 -2.40 11.22
C TYR A 92 9.35 -1.05 11.79
N LEU A 93 10.26 -0.36 11.09
CA LEU A 93 10.67 1.00 11.41
C LEU A 93 9.56 1.99 11.02
N HIS A 94 9.07 2.77 11.98
CA HIS A 94 8.10 3.83 11.71
C HIS A 94 8.78 5.11 11.23
N GLN A 95 8.01 5.99 10.60
CA GLN A 95 8.50 7.30 10.19
C GLN A 95 8.84 8.13 11.45
N PRO A 96 10.10 8.56 11.65
CA PRO A 96 10.42 9.44 12.77
C PRO A 96 9.74 10.80 12.59
N GLU A 97 9.52 11.50 13.71
CA GLU A 97 9.11 12.91 13.68
C GLU A 97 10.30 13.78 13.22
N PHE A 98 10.47 13.87 11.89
CA PHE A 98 11.64 14.49 11.27
C PHE A 98 11.86 15.92 11.75
N ASP A 99 10.82 16.74 11.92
CA ASP A 99 10.99 18.12 12.43
C ASP A 99 11.70 18.17 13.78
N LYS A 100 11.31 17.28 14.71
CA LYS A 100 11.93 17.20 16.04
C LYS A 100 13.34 16.60 15.97
N LEU A 101 13.53 15.57 15.15
CA LEU A 101 14.83 14.93 14.94
C LEU A 101 15.84 15.92 14.36
N LEU A 102 15.47 16.64 13.30
CA LEU A 102 16.32 17.62 12.62
C LEU A 102 16.68 18.77 13.56
N THR A 103 15.71 19.29 14.32
CA THR A 103 15.96 20.35 15.33
C THR A 103 16.96 19.90 16.39
N PHE A 104 16.83 18.65 16.86
CA PHE A 104 17.77 18.08 17.84
C PHE A 104 19.18 17.93 17.26
N CYS A 105 19.29 17.37 16.06
CA CYS A 105 20.58 17.20 15.38
C CYS A 105 21.28 18.53 15.13
N GLN A 106 20.53 19.56 14.73
CA GLN A 106 21.08 20.89 14.52
C GLN A 106 21.58 21.52 15.84
N LYS A 107 20.78 21.43 16.91
CA LYS A 107 21.13 22.00 18.22
C LYS A 107 22.41 21.39 18.79
N GLU A 108 22.54 20.07 18.69
CA GLU A 108 23.67 19.32 19.25
C GLU A 108 24.81 19.13 18.22
N SER A 109 24.70 19.72 17.01
CA SER A 109 25.66 19.61 15.90
C SER A 109 25.99 18.16 15.52
N ILE A 110 24.97 17.30 15.46
CA ILE A 110 25.10 15.86 15.22
C ILE A 110 24.85 15.53 13.75
N GLU A 111 25.89 15.08 13.03
CA GLU A 111 25.74 14.54 11.69
C GLU A 111 25.34 13.06 11.73
N LEU A 112 24.23 12.71 11.07
CA LEU A 112 23.63 11.37 11.04
C LEU A 112 23.40 10.87 9.61
N CYS A 113 23.59 9.58 9.40
CA CYS A 113 23.09 8.87 8.23
C CYS A 113 22.18 7.71 8.65
N LEU A 114 20.88 7.84 8.38
CA LEU A 114 19.87 6.82 8.60
C LEU A 114 19.96 5.75 7.51
N LEU A 115 20.19 4.49 7.90
CA LEU A 115 20.44 3.40 6.95
C LEU A 115 19.16 2.71 6.46
N PRO A 116 18.30 2.16 7.34
CA PRO A 116 17.02 1.62 6.91
C PRO A 116 16.04 2.77 6.56
N PHE A 117 15.15 2.49 5.61
CA PHE A 117 14.04 3.40 5.30
C PHE A 117 12.81 3.05 6.16
N PRO A 118 11.98 4.03 6.54
CA PRO A 118 10.71 3.77 7.19
C PRO A 118 9.86 2.76 6.40
N GLY A 119 9.20 1.84 7.09
CA GLY A 119 8.47 0.70 6.49
C GLY A 119 9.30 -0.56 6.28
N GLN A 120 10.64 -0.48 6.41
CA GLN A 120 11.51 -1.65 6.40
C GLN A 120 11.40 -2.42 7.72
N PHE A 121 11.38 -3.75 7.65
CA PHE A 121 11.58 -4.61 8.82
C PHE A 121 13.06 -4.62 9.20
N ILE A 122 13.38 -4.23 10.42
CA ILE A 122 14.73 -4.24 10.96
C ILE A 122 14.91 -5.42 11.93
N ASN A 123 16.12 -5.99 11.93
CA ASN A 123 16.53 -7.03 12.86
C ASN A 123 17.11 -6.43 14.15
N ARG A 124 17.18 -7.25 15.22
CA ARG A 124 17.60 -6.79 16.55
C ARG A 124 18.95 -6.03 16.56
N GLU A 125 19.93 -6.55 15.82
CA GLU A 125 21.29 -5.98 15.73
C GLU A 125 21.49 -5.11 14.50
N GLU A 126 20.42 -4.77 13.78
CA GLU A 126 20.51 -3.94 12.58
C GLU A 126 20.88 -2.50 12.94
N VAL A 127 21.85 -1.96 12.20
CA VAL A 127 22.33 -0.59 12.42
C VAL A 127 21.29 0.38 11.90
N LEU A 128 20.73 1.18 12.80
CA LEU A 128 19.68 2.14 12.49
C LEU A 128 20.26 3.41 11.89
N PHE A 129 21.34 3.91 12.46
CA PHE A 129 22.04 5.07 11.92
C PHE A 129 23.55 5.00 12.19
N THR A 130 24.29 5.68 11.33
CA THR A 130 25.69 6.01 11.56
C THR A 130 25.84 7.48 11.87
N TYR A 131 26.87 7.84 12.61
CA TYR A 131 27.07 9.23 13.06
C TYR A 131 28.54 9.62 13.07
N LYS A 132 28.80 10.92 12.95
CA LYS A 132 30.15 11.48 12.95
C LYS A 132 30.58 11.90 14.36
N GLY A 133 31.87 11.71 14.65
CA GLY A 133 32.46 12.06 15.95
C GLY A 133 31.95 11.17 17.08
N ASP A 134 32.30 11.54 18.31
CA ASP A 134 31.94 10.77 19.50
C ASP A 134 30.78 11.44 20.23
N LEU A 135 29.65 10.72 20.30
CA LEU A 135 28.46 11.14 21.03
C LEU A 135 28.44 10.47 22.41
N SER A 136 28.01 11.20 23.44
CA SER A 136 27.83 10.63 24.77
C SER A 136 26.68 9.61 24.79
N ARG A 137 26.67 8.72 25.79
CA ARG A 137 25.59 7.73 25.93
C ARG A 137 24.23 8.39 26.15
N GLU A 138 24.19 9.52 26.83
CA GLU A 138 22.97 10.30 27.08
C GLU A 138 22.39 10.84 25.77
N VAL A 139 23.25 11.38 24.89
CA VAL A 139 22.84 11.87 23.56
C VAL A 139 22.32 10.73 22.70
N LEU A 140 23.00 9.58 22.69
CA LEU A 140 22.55 8.40 21.95
C LEU A 140 21.19 7.88 22.47
N GLN A 141 20.99 7.90 23.80
CA GLN A 141 19.72 7.50 24.40
C GLN A 141 18.58 8.44 24.00
N GLN A 142 18.82 9.76 24.00
CA GLN A 142 17.84 10.74 23.52
C GLN A 142 17.54 10.55 22.03
N LEU A 143 18.58 10.34 21.22
CA LEU A 143 18.45 10.13 19.78
C LEU A 143 17.63 8.87 19.46
N SER A 144 17.83 7.80 20.23
CA SER A 144 17.06 6.56 20.09
C SER A 144 15.55 6.76 20.31
N GLY A 145 15.15 7.74 21.12
CA GLY A 145 13.75 8.05 21.43
C GLY A 145 12.95 8.62 20.25
N TYR A 146 13.63 9.08 19.19
CA TYR A 146 12.96 9.56 17.97
C TYR A 146 12.55 8.44 17.02
N PHE A 147 13.00 7.21 17.26
CA PHE A 147 12.75 6.07 16.37
C PHE A 147 11.83 5.06 17.05
N ALA A 148 10.69 4.81 16.41
CA ALA A 148 9.74 3.80 16.82
C ALA A 148 9.86 2.55 15.95
N VAL A 149 9.80 1.38 16.59
CA VAL A 149 9.88 0.07 15.94
C VAL A 149 8.79 -0.79 16.54
N ASP A 150 7.86 -1.22 15.70
CA ASP A 150 6.66 -1.97 16.10
C ASP A 150 6.46 -3.22 15.23
N HIS A 151 5.56 -4.10 15.64
CA HIS A 151 5.23 -5.31 14.87
C HIS A 151 4.33 -5.03 13.66
N GLU A 152 3.61 -3.91 13.65
CA GLU A 152 2.70 -3.54 12.58
C GLU A 152 3.40 -2.69 11.51
N VAL A 153 3.05 -2.94 10.25
CA VAL A 153 3.56 -2.17 9.11
C VAL A 153 3.02 -0.75 9.18
N PRO A 154 3.88 0.29 9.14
CA PRO A 154 3.44 1.66 9.28
C PRO A 154 2.64 2.13 8.06
N LEU A 155 1.40 2.58 8.32
CA LEU A 155 0.51 3.13 7.30
C LEU A 155 0.84 4.59 6.93
N SER A 156 1.79 5.21 7.62
CA SER A 156 2.29 6.56 7.37
C SER A 156 3.34 6.62 6.26
N VAL A 157 3.82 5.46 5.78
CA VAL A 157 4.83 5.35 4.74
C VAL A 157 4.14 5.17 3.37
N PRO A 158 4.45 5.99 2.35
CA PRO A 158 3.80 5.89 1.04
C PRO A 158 3.93 4.51 0.38
N GLU A 159 5.10 3.88 0.50
CA GLU A 159 5.39 2.57 -0.08
C GLU A 159 4.44 1.46 0.42
N THR A 160 3.98 1.55 1.67
CA THR A 160 2.95 0.65 2.22
C THR A 160 1.63 0.75 1.44
N GLY A 161 1.27 1.95 0.98
CA GLY A 161 0.09 2.19 0.17
C GLY A 161 0.14 1.51 -1.19
N PHE A 162 1.26 1.64 -1.90
CA PHE A 162 1.49 0.93 -3.16
C PHE A 162 1.41 -0.58 -2.97
N LYS A 163 2.08 -1.10 -1.93
CA LYS A 163 2.05 -2.53 -1.61
C LYS A 163 0.62 -3.03 -1.37
N HIS A 164 -0.19 -2.28 -0.62
CA HIS A 164 -1.59 -2.66 -0.40
C HIS A 164 -2.41 -2.70 -1.70
N LEU A 165 -2.22 -1.75 -2.62
CA LEU A 165 -2.91 -1.77 -3.91
C LEU A 165 -2.48 -2.99 -4.76
N VAL A 166 -1.18 -3.28 -4.80
CA VAL A 166 -0.64 -4.47 -5.45
C VAL A 166 -1.22 -5.74 -4.86
N GLU A 167 -1.26 -5.86 -3.53
CA GLU A 167 -1.84 -7.02 -2.85
C GLU A 167 -3.33 -7.19 -3.17
N VAL A 168 -4.10 -6.10 -3.28
CA VAL A 168 -5.51 -6.19 -3.68
C VAL A 168 -5.64 -6.67 -5.11
N ALA A 169 -4.84 -6.14 -6.05
CA ALA A 169 -4.85 -6.59 -7.44
C ALA A 169 -4.46 -8.06 -7.58
N VAL A 170 -3.39 -8.49 -6.91
CA VAL A 170 -2.92 -9.88 -6.88
C VAL A 170 -3.97 -10.82 -6.29
N LYS A 171 -4.60 -10.44 -5.17
CA LYS A 171 -5.65 -11.26 -4.54
C LYS A 171 -6.88 -11.36 -5.45
N ALA A 172 -7.29 -10.26 -6.07
CA ALA A 172 -8.42 -10.24 -6.99
C ALA A 172 -8.18 -11.16 -8.20
N MET A 173 -6.97 -11.19 -8.75
CA MET A 173 -6.59 -12.09 -9.86
C MET A 173 -6.15 -13.49 -9.42
N SER A 174 -6.19 -13.80 -8.12
CA SER A 174 -5.86 -15.14 -7.66
C SER A 174 -6.88 -16.17 -8.21
N PRO A 175 -6.48 -17.44 -8.43
CA PRO A 175 -7.37 -18.46 -8.98
C PRO A 175 -8.66 -18.69 -8.17
N ALA A 176 -8.65 -18.32 -6.89
CA ALA A 176 -9.79 -18.48 -6.00
C ALA A 176 -10.84 -17.36 -6.14
N ILE A 177 -10.45 -16.15 -6.57
CA ILE A 177 -11.34 -15.00 -6.66
C ILE A 177 -11.65 -14.66 -8.12
N ASN A 178 -10.62 -14.51 -8.96
CA ASN A 178 -10.74 -14.19 -10.39
C ASN A 178 -11.69 -12.99 -10.68
N ASP A 179 -11.45 -11.86 -10.02
CA ASP A 179 -12.20 -10.60 -10.16
C ASP A 179 -11.35 -9.52 -10.87
N PRO A 180 -11.36 -9.49 -12.21
CA PRO A 180 -10.60 -8.51 -12.97
C PRO A 180 -11.10 -7.07 -12.78
N GLY A 181 -12.36 -6.87 -12.39
CA GLY A 181 -12.91 -5.53 -12.12
C GLY A 181 -12.23 -4.88 -10.92
N THR A 182 -12.13 -5.61 -9.81
CA THR A 182 -11.41 -5.15 -8.62
C THR A 182 -9.91 -4.94 -8.91
N ALA A 183 -9.29 -5.86 -9.66
CA ALA A 183 -7.88 -5.74 -10.03
C ALA A 183 -7.63 -4.47 -10.85
N LYS A 184 -8.49 -4.18 -11.83
CA LYS A 184 -8.42 -2.95 -12.62
C LYS A 184 -8.53 -1.71 -11.74
N SER A 185 -9.49 -1.64 -10.83
CA SER A 185 -9.65 -0.48 -9.94
C SER A 185 -8.43 -0.26 -9.04
N ALA A 186 -7.80 -1.34 -8.55
CA ALA A 186 -6.55 -1.22 -7.80
C ALA A 186 -5.41 -0.70 -8.67
N LEU A 187 -5.30 -1.17 -9.92
CA LEU A 187 -4.32 -0.69 -10.90
C LEU A 187 -4.54 0.78 -11.30
N ASP A 188 -5.78 1.23 -11.41
CA ASP A 188 -6.10 2.64 -11.71
C ASP A 188 -5.53 3.57 -10.61
N TYR A 189 -5.78 3.25 -9.33
CA TYR A 189 -5.20 4.01 -8.20
C TYR A 189 -3.68 3.87 -8.12
N PHE A 190 -3.14 2.69 -8.41
CA PHE A 190 -1.70 2.44 -8.43
C PHE A 190 -1.02 3.32 -9.49
N ALA A 191 -1.55 3.35 -10.71
CA ALA A 191 -1.06 4.20 -11.80
C ALA A 191 -1.11 5.69 -11.42
N GLN A 192 -2.22 6.14 -10.82
CA GLN A 192 -2.36 7.53 -10.40
C GLN A 192 -1.33 7.91 -9.32
N LEU A 193 -1.07 7.04 -8.35
CA LEU A 193 -0.04 7.27 -7.33
C LEU A 193 1.37 7.28 -7.93
N LEU A 194 1.64 6.47 -8.97
CA LEU A 194 2.93 6.51 -9.67
C LEU A 194 3.13 7.85 -10.37
N GLU A 195 2.10 8.39 -11.03
CA GLU A 195 2.16 9.74 -11.64
C GLU A 195 2.47 10.82 -10.60
N LEU A 196 1.76 10.78 -9.46
CA LEU A 196 2.02 11.70 -8.34
C LEU A 196 3.45 11.55 -7.81
N ARG A 197 3.94 10.32 -7.67
CA ARG A 197 5.29 10.05 -7.19
C ARG A 197 6.37 10.55 -8.16
N ASN A 198 6.14 10.42 -9.47
CA ASN A 198 7.05 10.92 -10.51
C ASN A 198 7.19 12.44 -10.51
N ALA A 199 6.18 13.17 -10.02
CA ALA A 199 6.27 14.63 -9.87
C ALA A 199 7.30 15.07 -8.82
N TYR A 200 7.76 14.15 -7.97
CA TYR A 200 8.74 14.42 -6.92
C TYR A 200 10.14 13.89 -7.32
N PRO A 201 11.06 14.78 -7.75
CA PRO A 201 12.33 14.38 -8.38
C PRO A 201 13.27 13.61 -7.45
N TYR A 202 13.08 13.74 -6.13
CA TYR A 202 13.94 13.11 -5.14
C TYR A 202 13.77 11.59 -5.06
N TYR A 203 12.68 11.02 -5.60
CA TYR A 203 12.52 9.56 -5.72
C TYR A 203 13.43 8.94 -6.80
N ALA A 204 14.16 9.75 -7.58
CA ALA A 204 15.19 9.24 -8.48
C ALA A 204 16.42 8.68 -7.73
N TYR A 205 16.55 8.96 -6.43
CA TYR A 205 17.72 8.61 -5.63
C TYR A 205 17.36 7.63 -4.51
N ASP A 206 18.29 6.74 -4.17
CA ASP A 206 18.16 5.83 -3.02
C ASP A 206 18.59 6.49 -1.70
N THR A 207 19.21 7.68 -1.75
CA THR A 207 19.68 8.39 -0.56
C THR A 207 19.56 9.89 -0.78
N LEU A 208 19.09 10.60 0.25
CA LEU A 208 18.94 12.04 0.25
C LEU A 208 19.51 12.65 1.51
N LYS A 209 20.07 13.85 1.36
CA LYS A 209 20.42 14.72 2.47
C LYS A 209 19.25 15.68 2.69
N ILE A 210 18.59 15.57 3.85
CA ILE A 210 17.36 16.30 4.19
C ILE A 210 17.63 17.53 5.08
N SER A 211 18.81 17.63 5.69
CA SER A 211 19.34 18.84 6.32
C SER A 211 20.85 18.91 6.14
N GLN A 212 21.55 19.89 6.73
CA GLN A 212 23.02 19.89 6.68
C GLN A 212 23.64 18.70 7.42
N GLU A 213 22.90 18.15 8.38
CA GLU A 213 23.36 17.15 9.33
C GLU A 213 22.80 15.76 9.03
N VAL A 214 21.59 15.64 8.46
CA VAL A 214 20.89 14.36 8.34
C VAL A 214 20.79 13.88 6.90
N THR A 215 21.33 12.69 6.67
CA THR A 215 21.18 11.89 5.45
C THR A 215 20.29 10.69 5.71
N ARG A 216 19.44 10.31 4.77
CA ARG A 216 18.58 9.12 4.89
C ARG A 216 18.50 8.32 3.61
N SER A 217 18.34 7.01 3.76
CA SER A 217 17.94 6.12 2.68
C SER A 217 16.45 6.27 2.34
N LEU A 218 16.12 6.02 1.08
CA LEU A 218 14.78 5.99 0.51
C LEU A 218 14.62 4.80 -0.44
N VAL A 219 13.38 4.50 -0.77
CA VAL A 219 13.06 3.59 -1.86
C VAL A 219 12.97 4.43 -3.13
N SER A 220 13.89 4.25 -4.08
CA SER A 220 13.79 4.93 -5.38
C SER A 220 12.57 4.48 -6.19
N GLN A 221 12.17 5.28 -7.18
CA GLN A 221 11.10 4.95 -8.14
C GLN A 221 11.36 3.63 -8.85
N GLN A 222 12.58 3.43 -9.37
CA GLN A 222 12.95 2.18 -10.03
C GLN A 222 12.85 0.98 -9.08
N LYS A 223 13.32 1.13 -7.84
CA LYS A 223 13.27 0.05 -6.85
C LYS A 223 11.84 -0.31 -6.47
N LEU A 224 10.99 0.68 -6.21
CA LEU A 224 9.56 0.45 -5.91
C LEU A 224 8.87 -0.27 -7.06
N LEU A 225 9.03 0.26 -8.27
CA LEU A 225 8.44 -0.29 -9.48
C LEU A 225 8.87 -1.74 -9.72
N LYS A 226 10.18 -2.02 -9.61
CA LYS A 226 10.70 -3.38 -9.77
C LYS A 226 9.98 -4.37 -8.85
N TYR A 227 9.79 -4.03 -7.57
CA TYR A 227 9.06 -4.91 -6.64
C TYR A 227 7.59 -5.06 -7.02
N CYS A 228 6.88 -3.96 -7.27
CA CYS A 228 5.46 -3.99 -7.59
C CYS A 228 5.17 -4.79 -8.87
N PHE A 229 5.93 -4.57 -9.93
CA PHE A 229 5.74 -5.29 -11.20
C PHE A 229 6.09 -6.78 -11.09
N THR A 230 7.17 -7.11 -10.36
CA THR A 230 7.53 -8.52 -10.10
C THR A 230 6.40 -9.29 -9.40
N GLU A 231 5.66 -8.63 -8.49
CA GLU A 231 4.52 -9.25 -7.81
C GLU A 231 3.24 -9.30 -8.68
N LEU A 232 3.00 -8.28 -9.50
CA LEU A 232 1.80 -8.15 -10.33
C LEU A 232 1.80 -9.09 -11.55
N GLU A 233 2.92 -9.16 -12.27
CA GLU A 233 3.01 -9.85 -13.57
C GLU A 233 2.55 -11.32 -13.52
N PRO A 234 2.96 -12.15 -12.55
CA PRO A 234 2.57 -13.57 -12.52
C PRO A 234 1.06 -13.81 -12.41
N TYR A 235 0.33 -12.87 -11.80
CA TYR A 235 -1.11 -12.99 -11.56
C TYR A 235 -1.96 -12.37 -12.65
N LEU A 236 -1.43 -11.40 -13.40
CA LEU A 236 -2.14 -10.72 -14.47
C LEU A 236 -1.92 -11.36 -15.84
N LYS A 237 -0.92 -12.25 -15.99
CA LYS A 237 -0.52 -12.85 -17.28
C LYS A 237 -1.63 -13.58 -18.04
N ASP A 238 -2.63 -14.11 -17.32
CA ASP A 238 -3.71 -14.88 -17.91
C ASP A 238 -4.90 -13.99 -18.34
N ASP A 239 -4.87 -12.69 -18.02
CA ASP A 239 -5.82 -11.68 -18.49
C ASP A 239 -5.12 -10.72 -19.47
N PRO A 240 -5.36 -10.84 -20.79
CA PRO A 240 -4.69 -10.03 -21.80
C PRO A 240 -4.95 -8.53 -21.66
N LEU A 241 -6.13 -8.12 -21.19
CA LEU A 241 -6.49 -6.70 -21.10
C LEU A 241 -5.77 -6.04 -19.92
N LEU A 242 -5.73 -6.72 -18.78
CA LEU A 242 -5.03 -6.20 -17.61
C LEU A 242 -3.51 -6.27 -17.78
N MET A 243 -2.99 -7.29 -18.47
CA MET A 243 -1.57 -7.34 -18.81
C MET A 243 -1.18 -6.20 -19.75
N ASP A 244 -1.96 -5.94 -20.80
CA ASP A 244 -1.73 -4.80 -21.69
C ASP A 244 -1.78 -3.46 -20.92
N TYR A 245 -2.75 -3.31 -20.02
CA TYR A 245 -2.83 -2.12 -19.15
C TYR A 245 -1.61 -1.98 -18.23
N LEU A 246 -1.13 -3.09 -17.65
CA LEU A 246 0.09 -3.10 -16.83
C LEU A 246 1.32 -2.69 -17.65
N GLN A 247 1.46 -3.18 -18.88
CA GLN A 247 2.55 -2.80 -19.79
C GLN A 247 2.48 -1.32 -20.17
N HIS A 248 1.28 -0.77 -20.37
CA HIS A 248 1.10 0.68 -20.54
C HIS A 248 1.57 1.48 -19.32
N ILE A 249 1.26 1.03 -18.10
CA ILE A 249 1.78 1.67 -16.88
C ILE A 249 3.31 1.55 -16.83
N LYS A 250 3.87 0.39 -17.18
CA LYS A 250 5.32 0.13 -17.22
C LYS A 250 6.05 1.11 -18.13
N HIS A 251 5.58 1.23 -19.38
CA HIS A 251 6.17 2.11 -20.38
C HIS A 251 6.11 3.58 -19.96
N ARG A 252 5.00 4.04 -19.37
CA ARG A 252 4.88 5.44 -18.91
C ARG A 252 5.85 5.80 -17.77
N ASN A 253 6.47 4.80 -17.14
CA ASN A 253 7.40 4.96 -16.02
C ASN A 253 8.85 4.56 -16.38
N ASP A 254 9.19 4.48 -17.67
CA ASP A 254 10.54 4.24 -18.20
C ASP A 254 11.26 3.00 -17.66
N LEU A 255 10.50 1.97 -17.30
CA LEU A 255 11.04 0.63 -17.03
C LEU A 255 11.15 -0.11 -18.37
N ALA A 256 12.25 0.10 -19.11
CA ALA A 256 12.57 -0.78 -20.23
C ALA A 256 12.94 -2.18 -19.71
N ASP A 257 12.52 -3.22 -20.43
CA ASP A 257 12.74 -4.64 -20.13
C ASP A 257 14.22 -5.04 -19.97
#